data_AF-A0A368Y6K9-F1
#
_entry.id   AF-A0A368Y6K9-F1
#
_cell.length_a   1.000
_cell.length_b   1.000
_cell.length_c   1.000
_cell.angle_alpha   90.00
_cell.angle_beta   90.00
_cell.angle_gamma   90.00
#
_symmetry.space_group_name_H-M   'P 1'
#
loop_
_entity.id
_entity.type
_entity.pdbx_description
1 polymer ?
#
loop_
_entity_poly.entity_id
_entity_poly.type
_entity_poly.pdbx_seq_one_letter_code
_entity_poly.pdbx_strand_id
1 'polypeptide(L)'
;MHERVEVAPGVFRRVQQRRAVYSGDADDLQAAGLLTQDMLPGHGGNPRGMCSYLPDGTRIKRGAISQTKPGHTRIVQIRGKGSTFFEVWVLLSSQRVEAVEAERASEFYKPSLGADAIFAGRQSALEGVAA
;
A
#
# COMPACT_ATOMS: atom_id res chain seq x y z
N MET A 1 -4.00 -8.95 7.69
CA MET A 1 -4.19 -7.49 7.92
C MET A 1 -3.53 -6.77 6.75
N HIS A 2 -4.27 -6.08 5.88
CA HIS A 2 -3.66 -5.31 4.80
C HIS A 2 -3.18 -3.98 5.40
N GLU A 3 -1.86 -3.80 5.45
CA GLU A 3 -1.27 -2.55 5.90
C GLU A 3 -1.82 -1.40 5.06
N ARG A 4 -2.47 -0.45 5.72
CA ARG A 4 -3.02 0.77 5.13
C ARG A 4 -2.16 1.90 5.63
N VAL A 5 -1.36 2.48 4.73
CA VAL A 5 -0.42 3.55 5.04
C VAL A 5 -0.93 4.83 4.41
N GLU A 6 -1.00 5.92 5.17
CA GLU A 6 -1.26 7.24 4.61
C GLU A 6 -0.01 7.75 3.90
N VAL A 7 -0.13 8.12 2.63
CA VAL A 7 1.01 8.53 1.77
C VAL A 7 0.94 10.00 1.37
N ALA A 8 -0.24 10.61 1.46
CA ALA A 8 -0.52 12.03 1.33
C ALA A 8 -1.81 12.33 2.12
N PRO A 9 -2.11 13.58 2.47
CA PRO A 9 -3.32 13.93 3.21
C PRO A 9 -4.57 13.33 2.55
N GLY A 10 -5.31 12.50 3.28
CA GLY A 10 -6.54 11.85 2.77
C GLY A 10 -6.32 10.69 1.79
N VAL A 11 -5.07 10.42 1.39
CA VAL A 11 -4.71 9.34 0.45
C VAL A 11 -4.03 8.19 1.17
N PHE A 12 -4.69 7.04 1.12
CA PHE A 12 -4.22 5.82 1.73
C PHE A 12 -3.78 4.81 0.67
N ARG A 13 -2.60 4.22 0.88
CA ARG A 13 -2.05 3.15 0.05
C ARG A 13 -2.16 1.82 0.78
N ARG A 14 -2.57 0.78 0.04
CA ARG A 14 -2.41 -0.62 0.43
C ARG A 14 -1.85 -1.43 -0.73
N VAL A 15 -1.16 -2.54 -0.43
CA VAL A 15 -0.71 -3.49 -1.46
C VAL A 15 -1.58 -4.74 -1.42
N GLN A 16 -2.23 -5.04 -2.54
CA GLN A 16 -3.11 -6.20 -2.71
C GLN A 16 -2.70 -7.02 -3.94
N GLN A 17 -2.40 -8.31 -3.74
CA GLN A 17 -1.89 -9.24 -4.74
C GLN A 17 -0.59 -8.75 -5.41
N ARG A 18 -0.69 -7.89 -6.43
CA ARG A 18 0.44 -7.28 -7.15
C ARG A 18 0.21 -5.82 -7.51
N ARG A 19 -0.69 -5.15 -6.77
CA ARG A 19 -1.14 -3.79 -7.07
C ARG A 19 -0.93 -2.91 -5.86
N ALA A 20 -0.45 -1.70 -6.09
CA ALA A 20 -0.63 -0.60 -5.14
C ALA A 20 -2.02 -0.02 -5.40
N VAL A 21 -2.85 -0.02 -4.36
CA VAL A 21 -4.19 0.57 -4.39
C VAL A 21 -4.14 1.83 -3.54
N TYR A 22 -4.36 2.97 -4.19
CA TYR A 22 -4.50 4.27 -3.55
C TYR A 22 -5.98 4.61 -3.43
N SER A 23 -6.44 4.97 -2.25
CA SER A 23 -7.84 5.31 -1.97
C SER A 23 -7.93 6.68 -1.31
N GLY A 24 -8.87 7.49 -1.76
CA GLY A 24 -9.15 8.83 -1.24
C GLY A 24 -10.29 9.49 -2.01
N ASP A 25 -10.61 10.73 -1.65
CA ASP A 25 -11.55 11.55 -2.41
C ASP A 25 -10.92 12.06 -3.71
N ALA A 26 -11.75 12.56 -4.63
CA ALA A 26 -11.27 13.00 -5.95
C ALA A 26 -10.22 14.12 -5.86
N ASP A 27 -10.40 15.06 -4.93
CA ASP A 27 -9.54 16.23 -4.77
C ASP A 27 -8.19 15.84 -4.18
N ASP A 28 -8.19 14.97 -3.17
CA ASP A 28 -6.95 14.47 -2.54
C ASP A 28 -6.11 13.64 -3.53
N LEU A 29 -6.76 12.79 -4.34
CA LEU A 29 -6.06 11.99 -5.35
C LEU A 29 -5.51 12.84 -6.50
N GLN A 30 -6.17 13.94 -6.85
CA GLN A 30 -5.65 14.93 -7.80
C GLN A 30 -4.47 15.70 -7.21
N ALA A 31 -4.59 16.15 -5.96
CA ALA A 31 -3.51 16.86 -5.26
C ALA A 31 -2.25 15.98 -5.11
N ALA A 32 -2.44 14.67 -4.92
CA ALA A 32 -1.36 13.68 -4.89
C ALA A 32 -0.80 13.33 -6.29
N GLY A 33 -1.36 13.88 -7.38
CA GLY A 33 -0.94 13.61 -8.76
C GLY A 33 -1.24 12.20 -9.25
N LEU A 34 -2.16 11.48 -8.59
CA LEU A 34 -2.48 10.08 -8.90
C LEU A 34 -3.50 9.93 -10.03
N LEU A 35 -4.29 10.97 -10.29
CA LEU A 35 -5.25 11.03 -11.38
C LEU A 35 -5.46 12.47 -11.84
N THR A 36 -6.01 12.65 -13.04
CA THR A 36 -6.47 13.95 -13.54
C THR A 36 -8.00 14.00 -13.57
N GLN A 37 -8.57 15.21 -13.64
CA GLN A 37 -10.02 15.41 -13.70
C GLN A 37 -10.70 14.61 -14.82
N ASP A 38 -10.09 14.55 -16.01
CA ASP A 38 -10.63 13.80 -17.15
C ASP A 38 -10.70 12.28 -16.90
N MET A 39 -9.92 11.77 -15.95
CA MET A 39 -9.93 10.36 -15.58
C MET A 39 -11.05 10.01 -14.59
N LEU A 40 -11.72 11.01 -14.02
CA LEU A 40 -12.82 10.79 -13.08
C LEU A 40 -14.10 10.33 -13.80
N PRO A 41 -14.88 9.45 -13.15
CA PRO A 41 -16.21 9.05 -13.60
C PRO A 41 -17.11 10.23 -13.97
N GLY A 42 -17.73 10.18 -15.15
CA GLY A 42 -18.62 11.24 -15.64
C GLY A 42 -17.91 12.30 -16.48
N HIS A 43 -16.59 12.31 -16.53
CA HIS A 43 -15.81 13.18 -17.42
C HIS A 43 -15.53 12.50 -18.77
N GLY A 44 -15.11 13.30 -19.77
CA GLY A 44 -14.90 12.84 -21.15
C GLY A 44 -13.93 11.66 -21.26
N GLY A 45 -12.90 11.62 -20.41
CA GLY A 45 -11.94 10.51 -20.34
C GLY A 45 -12.47 9.26 -19.63
N ASN A 46 -13.52 9.34 -18.81
CA ASN A 46 -14.10 8.20 -18.09
C ASN A 46 -15.63 8.31 -17.90
N PRO A 47 -16.43 8.12 -18.97
CA PRO A 47 -17.89 8.27 -18.91
C PRO A 47 -18.62 7.15 -18.14
N ARG A 48 -17.92 6.11 -17.64
CA ARG A 48 -18.55 4.85 -17.18
C ARG A 48 -18.16 4.39 -15.78
N GLY A 49 -17.35 5.14 -15.04
CA GLY A 49 -16.99 4.79 -13.66
C GLY A 49 -15.80 3.86 -13.51
N MET A 50 -15.30 3.27 -14.62
CA MET A 50 -14.13 2.42 -14.64
C MET A 50 -13.36 2.57 -15.94
N CYS A 51 -12.12 3.04 -15.87
CA CYS A 51 -11.20 3.12 -17.01
C CYS A 51 -9.80 2.63 -16.62
N SER A 52 -9.09 2.10 -17.61
CA SER A 52 -7.69 1.68 -17.49
C SER A 52 -6.81 2.53 -18.39
N TYR A 53 -5.58 2.75 -17.95
CA TYR A 53 -4.59 3.60 -18.58
C TYR A 53 -3.26 2.85 -18.66
N LEU A 54 -2.54 3.07 -19.75
CA LEU A 54 -1.14 2.70 -19.88
C LEU A 54 -0.26 3.57 -18.97
N PRO A 55 1.01 3.20 -18.74
CA PRO A 55 1.91 3.95 -17.85
C PRO A 55 2.20 5.38 -18.32
N ASP A 56 2.05 5.64 -19.63
CA ASP A 56 2.19 6.95 -20.25
C ASP A 56 0.92 7.83 -20.12
N GLY A 57 -0.13 7.33 -19.45
CA GLY A 57 -1.41 8.00 -19.32
C GLY A 57 -2.38 7.75 -20.48
N THR A 58 -2.01 6.97 -21.49
CA THR A 58 -2.88 6.66 -22.63
C THR A 58 -4.04 5.76 -22.19
N ARG A 59 -5.28 6.19 -22.47
CA ARG A 59 -6.48 5.40 -22.13
C ARG A 59 -6.57 4.12 -22.96
N ILE A 60 -6.80 3.00 -22.28
CA ILE A 60 -7.02 1.70 -22.92
C ILE A 60 -8.49 1.61 -23.37
N LYS A 61 -8.70 1.41 -24.67
CA LYS A 61 -10.04 1.24 -25.25
C LYS A 61 -10.68 -0.06 -24.77
N ARG A 62 -12.02 -0.06 -24.66
CA ARG A 62 -12.79 -1.24 -24.28
C ARG A 62 -12.53 -2.39 -25.26
N GLY A 63 -12.33 -3.60 -24.74
CA GLY A 63 -12.13 -4.80 -25.55
C GLY A 63 -10.75 -4.90 -26.19
N ALA A 64 -9.90 -3.88 -26.06
CA ALA A 64 -8.50 -4.00 -26.43
C ALA A 64 -7.83 -4.98 -25.45
N ILE A 65 -7.27 -6.06 -25.98
CA ILE A 65 -6.36 -6.92 -25.22
C ILE A 65 -5.06 -6.13 -25.06
N SER A 66 -4.94 -5.36 -24.00
CA SER A 66 -3.63 -4.81 -23.61
C SER A 66 -2.89 -5.90 -22.85
N GLN A 67 -1.68 -6.26 -23.26
CA GLN A 67 -0.76 -6.92 -22.34
C GLN A 67 -0.62 -6.00 -21.12
N THR A 68 -1.00 -6.47 -19.94
CA THR A 68 -0.89 -5.70 -18.71
C THR A 68 0.58 -5.53 -18.37
N LYS A 69 1.09 -4.30 -18.45
CA LYS A 69 2.47 -3.96 -18.09
C LYS A 69 2.52 -3.28 -16.72
N PRO A 70 3.65 -3.38 -15.99
CA PRO A 70 3.87 -2.57 -14.80
C PRO A 70 3.59 -1.09 -15.07
N GLY A 71 2.98 -0.40 -14.10
CA GLY A 71 2.51 0.97 -14.24
C GLY A 71 1.13 1.12 -14.88
N HIS A 72 0.49 0.04 -15.35
CA HIS A 72 -0.91 0.11 -15.78
C HIS A 72 -1.78 0.55 -14.61
N THR A 73 -2.59 1.57 -14.87
CA THR A 73 -3.45 2.19 -13.88
C THR A 73 -4.90 1.87 -14.18
N ARG A 74 -5.68 1.54 -13.15
CA ARG A 74 -7.13 1.42 -13.26
C ARG A 74 -7.80 2.29 -12.20
N ILE A 75 -8.78 3.07 -12.60
CA ILE A 75 -9.54 3.94 -11.71
C ILE A 75 -10.92 3.34 -11.50
N VAL A 76 -11.33 3.23 -10.24
CA VAL A 76 -12.59 2.63 -9.84
C VAL A 76 -13.32 3.59 -8.91
N GLN A 77 -14.58 3.88 -9.24
CA GLN A 77 -15.49 4.57 -8.33
C GLN A 77 -16.02 3.60 -7.27
N ILE A 78 -15.96 3.98 -6.00
CA ILE A 78 -16.56 3.23 -4.91
C ILE A 78 -17.63 4.11 -4.25
N ARG A 79 -18.86 3.58 -4.18
CA ARG A 79 -19.97 4.23 -3.48
C ARG A 79 -20.03 3.70 -2.05
N GLY A 80 -19.68 4.55 -1.08
CA GLY A 80 -19.85 4.27 0.34
C GLY A 80 -21.26 4.62 0.83
N LYS A 81 -21.52 4.36 2.13
CA LYS A 81 -22.82 4.65 2.78
C LYS A 81 -23.12 6.16 2.95
N GLY A 82 -22.19 7.05 2.62
CA GLY A 82 -22.36 8.51 2.78
C GLY A 82 -21.51 9.37 1.84
N SER A 83 -20.48 8.80 1.21
CA SER A 83 -19.64 9.50 0.23
C SER A 83 -19.23 8.58 -0.92
N THR A 84 -18.87 9.19 -2.05
CA THR A 84 -18.18 8.50 -3.13
C THR A 84 -16.69 8.76 -2.97
N PHE A 85 -15.89 7.70 -2.96
CA PHE A 85 -14.43 7.79 -3.02
C PHE A 85 -13.92 6.99 -4.21
N PHE A 86 -12.64 7.15 -4.52
CA PHE A 86 -12.04 6.52 -5.69
C PHE A 86 -10.88 5.64 -5.27
N GLU A 87 -10.66 4.60 -6.06
CA GLU A 87 -9.46 3.79 -5.97
C GLU A 87 -8.67 3.85 -7.27
N VAL A 88 -7.39 4.16 -7.14
CA VAL A 88 -6.40 4.12 -8.22
C VAL A 88 -5.53 2.89 -8.02
N TRP A 89 -5.66 1.92 -8.92
CA TRP A 89 -4.96 0.64 -8.87
C TRP A 89 -3.79 0.68 -9.84
N VAL A 90 -2.57 0.62 -9.33
CA VAL A 90 -1.36 0.62 -10.13
C VAL A 90 -0.73 -0.78 -10.10
N LEU A 91 -0.52 -1.38 -11.27
CA LEU A 91 0.15 -2.66 -11.40
C LEU A 91 1.65 -2.51 -11.08
N LEU A 92 2.14 -3.28 -10.11
CA LEU A 92 3.54 -3.23 -9.70
C LEU A 92 4.42 -4.09 -10.62
N SER A 93 5.69 -3.71 -10.76
CA SER A 93 6.72 -4.56 -11.37
C SER A 93 7.02 -5.75 -10.46
N SER A 94 7.55 -6.84 -11.02
CA SER A 94 7.96 -8.01 -10.23
C SER A 94 8.99 -7.63 -9.16
N GLN A 95 10.01 -6.82 -9.51
CA GLN A 95 10.99 -6.30 -8.56
C GLN A 95 10.35 -5.54 -7.39
N ARG A 96 9.31 -4.74 -7.65
CA ARG A 96 8.64 -4.01 -6.56
C ARG A 96 7.78 -4.93 -5.70
N VAL A 97 7.17 -5.95 -6.27
CA VAL A 97 6.44 -6.97 -5.49
C VAL A 97 7.41 -7.72 -4.58
N GLU A 98 8.55 -8.17 -5.10
CA GLU A 98 9.60 -8.83 -4.33
C GLU A 98 10.13 -7.94 -3.19
N ALA A 99 10.36 -6.65 -3.45
CA ALA A 99 10.77 -5.71 -2.40
C ALA A 99 9.72 -5.57 -1.29
N VAL A 100 8.43 -5.47 -1.63
CA VAL A 100 7.35 -5.37 -0.65
C VAL A 100 7.21 -6.68 0.16
N GLU A 101 7.41 -7.82 -0.48
CA GLU A 101 7.41 -9.11 0.22
C GLU A 101 8.61 -9.25 1.16
N ALA A 102 9.79 -8.79 0.74
CA ALA A 102 10.99 -8.74 1.57
C ALA A 102 10.85 -7.79 2.77
N GLU A 103 10.30 -6.59 2.56
CA GLU A 103 9.97 -5.62 3.61
C GLU A 103 9.06 -6.28 4.66
N ARG A 104 7.96 -6.93 4.23
CA ARG A 104 7.06 -7.66 5.13
C ARG A 104 7.76 -8.80 5.87
N ALA A 105 8.54 -9.62 5.17
CA ALA A 105 9.28 -10.73 5.79
C ALA A 105 10.25 -10.22 6.87
N SER A 106 10.90 -9.07 6.64
CA SER A 106 11.80 -8.45 7.62
C SER A 106 11.06 -7.91 8.85
N GLU A 107 9.85 -7.37 8.70
CA GLU A 107 9.02 -6.93 9.82
C GLU A 107 8.51 -8.10 10.67
N PHE A 108 8.16 -9.22 10.03
CA PHE A 108 7.81 -10.45 10.72
C PHE A 108 9.01 -11.13 11.37
N TYR A 109 10.24 -10.89 10.88
CA TYR A 109 11.48 -11.44 11.43
C TYR A 109 12.16 -10.55 12.48
N LYS A 110 11.53 -9.50 13.02
CA LYS A 110 12.10 -8.86 14.22
C LYS A 110 12.25 -9.93 15.32
N PRO A 111 13.47 -10.37 15.68
CA PRO A 111 13.62 -11.22 16.83
C PRO A 111 13.15 -10.37 18.00
N SER A 112 12.26 -10.89 18.84
CA SER A 112 12.00 -10.31 20.14
C SER A 112 13.34 -10.20 20.87
N LEU A 113 13.94 -9.00 20.87
CA LEU A 113 15.03 -8.66 21.77
C LEU A 113 14.44 -8.71 23.17
N GLY A 114 14.49 -9.89 23.77
CA GLY A 114 13.88 -10.17 25.05
C GLY A 114 14.14 -11.60 25.46
N ALA A 115 15.39 -11.90 25.85
CA ALA A 115 15.69 -12.90 26.88
C ALA A 115 17.16 -12.97 27.33
N ASP A 116 18.16 -12.42 26.64
CA ASP A 116 19.58 -12.68 27.01
C ASP A 116 20.31 -11.51 27.65
N ALA A 117 19.65 -10.80 28.57
CA ALA A 117 20.26 -9.69 29.30
C ALA A 117 20.07 -9.78 30.82
N ILE A 118 20.25 -10.96 31.44
CA ILE A 118 20.54 -11.05 32.88
C ILE A 118 21.52 -12.19 33.15
N PHE A 119 22.82 -11.91 33.06
CA PHE A 119 23.81 -12.52 33.94
C PHE A 119 24.76 -11.43 34.44
N ALA A 120 24.19 -10.38 35.02
CA ALA A 120 24.91 -9.44 35.85
C ALA A 120 25.06 -10.07 37.24
N GLY A 121 26.30 -10.36 37.62
CA GLY A 121 26.62 -10.85 38.95
C GLY A 121 26.27 -9.86 40.06
N ARG A 122 25.84 -10.42 41.20
CA ARG A 122 26.09 -9.95 42.58
C ARG A 122 25.57 -11.03 43.53
N GLN A 123 26.45 -11.67 44.32
CA GLN A 123 26.64 -11.44 45.78
C GLN A 123 25.46 -11.98 46.61
N SER A 124 25.60 -12.75 47.70
CA SER A 124 26.66 -12.87 48.70
C SER A 124 26.33 -14.00 49.69
N ALA A 125 27.38 -14.44 50.41
CA ALA A 125 27.43 -14.80 51.84
C ALA A 125 26.48 -15.87 52.42
N LEU A 126 27.12 -16.91 53.00
CA LEU A 126 26.79 -17.74 54.19
C LEU A 126 27.88 -18.84 54.14
N GLU A 127 28.70 -19.17 55.14
CA GLU A 127 28.53 -19.35 56.59
C GLU A 127 29.90 -19.01 57.24
N GLY A 128 30.02 -18.46 58.44
CA GLY A 128 29.41 -18.90 59.68
C GLY A 128 30.48 -19.58 60.53
N VAL A 129 31.11 -18.78 61.41
CA VAL A 129 32.08 -19.21 62.44
C VAL A 129 31.35 -19.97 63.55
N ALA A 130 31.83 -21.16 63.91
CA ALA A 130 31.73 -21.76 65.24
C ALA A 130 32.89 -22.78 65.35
N ALA A 131 33.95 -22.45 66.10
CA ALA A 131 34.15 -22.80 67.51
C ALA A 131 34.79 -24.19 67.67
#